data_AF-A0A8S9Z0T2-F1
#
_entry.id   AF-A0A8S9Z0T2-F1
#
_cell.length_a   1.000
_cell.length_b   1.000
_cell.length_c   1.000
_cell.angle_alpha   90.00
_cell.angle_beta   90.00
_cell.angle_gamma   90.00
#
_symmetry.space_group_name_H-M   'P 1'
#
loop_
_entity.id
_entity.type
_entity.pdbx_description
1 polymer ?
#
loop_
_entity_poly.entity_id
_entity_poly.type
_entity_poly.pdbx_seq_one_letter_code
_entity_poly.pdbx_strand_id
1 'polypeptide(L)'
;MSYRHPKKFKPDNEKNVLLLTNTMLKMCSIVGYIDNNLILVKTTDVTGTKQNEYLGCSIFAIDQHACHERILLEKLESNFETAIASSKHTSAAEIFPTTTVNLEIKYPLSMTPSQRNSTKIKNMMARFGIHYKGSLSDTVSVIKVPAMFATNGCIVSGAENSIRKFIKTILLYGTTDTNKLTIALKKIVRPFLQLRACRTAIRFGDPLDKSERRKLIDELSNCRLPFQCAHGRPTCVLLAKLPKFD
;
A
#
# COMPACT_ATOMS: atom_id res chain seq x y z
N MET A 1 18.87 -8.10 19.53
CA MET A 1 18.78 -6.82 18.78
C MET A 1 17.54 -6.08 19.24
N SER A 2 17.70 -5.00 20.00
CA SER A 2 16.58 -4.24 20.57
C SER A 2 15.87 -3.43 19.48
N TYR A 3 14.55 -3.58 19.43
CA TYR A 3 13.66 -2.84 18.54
C TYR A 3 13.66 -1.37 18.99
N ARG A 4 14.45 -0.51 18.33
CA ARG A 4 14.38 0.95 18.58
C ARG A 4 13.05 1.45 18.03
N HIS A 5 12.21 1.99 18.91
CA HIS A 5 11.04 2.76 18.49
C HIS A 5 11.45 3.82 17.46
N PRO A 6 10.68 4.02 16.38
CA PRO A 6 10.96 5.10 15.44
C PRO A 6 10.90 6.42 16.22
N LYS A 7 12.00 7.17 16.22
CA LYS A 7 12.03 8.52 16.78
C LYS A 7 10.95 9.31 16.03
N LYS A 8 9.95 9.81 16.77
CA LYS A 8 9.02 10.81 16.25
C LYS A 8 9.88 11.94 15.68
N PHE A 9 9.75 12.19 14.38
CA PHE A 9 10.29 13.40 13.77
C PHE A 9 9.65 14.56 14.53
N LYS A 10 10.43 15.22 15.40
CA LYS A 10 10.06 16.50 15.99
C LYS A 10 10.54 17.54 14.98
N PRO A 11 9.65 18.19 14.22
CA PRO A 11 10.07 19.36 13.48
C PRO A 11 10.51 20.40 14.50
N ASP A 12 11.73 20.92 14.33
CA ASP A 12 12.21 22.03 15.13
C ASP A 12 11.20 23.18 15.06
N ASN A 13 10.88 23.73 16.24
CA ASN A 13 10.05 24.89 16.40
C ASN A 13 10.76 26.09 15.76
N GLU A 14 10.47 26.40 14.49
CA GLU A 14 10.54 27.77 13.97
C GLU A 14 9.86 27.91 12.58
N LYS A 15 8.81 28.75 12.56
CA LYS A 15 8.25 29.47 11.39
C LYS A 15 7.62 28.64 10.26
N ASN A 16 6.29 28.48 10.32
CA ASN A 16 5.38 28.22 9.19
C ASN A 16 6.03 27.47 8.02
N VAL A 17 6.33 26.19 8.24
CA VAL A 17 6.54 25.27 7.12
C VAL A 17 5.17 25.19 6.45
N LEU A 18 5.01 25.85 5.31
CA LEU A 18 3.89 25.60 4.40
C LEU A 18 3.99 24.11 4.06
N LEU A 19 3.23 23.30 4.78
CA LEU A 19 3.14 21.87 4.54
C LEU A 19 2.51 21.73 3.17
N LEU A 20 3.21 21.05 2.27
CA LEU A 20 2.63 20.62 1.01
C LEU A 20 1.36 19.82 1.34
N THR A 21 0.25 20.13 0.68
CA THR A 21 -1.02 19.43 0.85
C THR A 21 -1.38 18.68 -0.42
N ASN A 22 -2.30 17.71 -0.32
CA ASN A 22 -2.86 17.01 -1.48
C ASN A 22 -3.43 17.98 -2.52
N THR A 23 -4.15 19.02 -2.08
CA THR A 23 -4.70 20.06 -2.97
C THR A 23 -3.58 20.80 -3.70
N MET A 24 -2.49 21.15 -3.00
CA MET A 24 -1.34 21.80 -3.62
C MET A 24 -0.62 20.88 -4.62
N LEU A 25 -0.51 19.57 -4.36
CA LEU A 25 0.01 18.60 -5.35
C LEU A 25 -0.86 18.52 -6.61
N LYS A 26 -2.17 18.63 -6.45
CA LYS A 26 -3.11 18.61 -7.58
C LYS A 26 -3.03 19.87 -8.44
N MET A 27 -2.79 21.02 -7.81
CA MET A 27 -2.73 22.32 -8.48
C MET A 27 -1.32 22.76 -8.88
N CYS A 28 -0.27 22.06 -8.46
CA CYS A 28 1.10 22.47 -8.73
C CYS A 28 1.45 22.38 -10.22
N SER A 29 2.40 23.22 -10.63
CA SER A 29 3.04 23.11 -11.94
C SER A 29 4.35 22.32 -11.82
N ILE A 30 4.63 21.48 -12.81
CA ILE A 30 5.92 20.80 -12.92
C ILE A 30 6.87 21.76 -13.63
N VAL A 31 7.95 22.14 -12.94
CA VAL A 31 8.93 23.13 -13.43
C VAL A 31 10.26 22.52 -13.85
N GLY A 32 10.49 21.25 -13.54
CA GLY A 32 11.73 20.57 -13.88
C GLY A 32 11.68 19.07 -13.63
N TYR A 33 12.68 18.38 -14.17
CA TYR A 33 12.89 16.96 -13.96
C TYR A 33 14.37 16.68 -14.04
N ILE A 34 14.92 16.12 -12.96
CA ILE A 34 16.36 15.98 -12.76
C ILE A 34 16.72 14.50 -12.80
N ASP A 35 17.70 14.16 -13.64
CA ASP A 35 18.37 12.86 -13.73
C ASP A 35 17.45 11.64 -13.86
N ASN A 36 16.25 11.83 -14.39
CA ASN A 36 15.20 10.82 -14.41
C ASN A 36 14.80 10.29 -13.03
N ASN A 37 14.87 11.13 -11.98
CA ASN A 37 14.64 10.74 -10.60
C ASN A 37 13.69 11.68 -9.85
N LEU A 38 13.94 12.98 -9.98
CA LEU A 38 13.27 14.00 -9.18
C LEU A 38 12.40 14.89 -10.05
N ILE A 39 11.11 14.94 -9.74
CA ILE A 39 10.16 15.86 -10.35
C ILE A 39 10.15 17.13 -9.51
N LEU A 40 10.48 18.28 -10.12
CA LEU A 40 10.39 19.57 -9.45
C LEU A 40 8.99 20.15 -9.64
N VAL A 41 8.34 20.48 -8.54
CA VAL A 41 7.01 21.10 -8.55
C VAL A 41 7.04 22.47 -7.89
N LYS A 42 6.37 23.43 -8.51
CA LYS A 42 6.07 24.75 -7.96
C LYS A 42 4.64 24.74 -7.45
N THR A 43 4.45 25.04 -6.16
CA THR A 43 3.10 25.21 -5.61
C THR A 43 2.41 26.42 -6.21
N THR A 44 1.09 26.44 -6.15
CA THR A 44 0.33 27.66 -6.43
C THR A 44 0.79 28.79 -5.52
N ASP A 45 0.64 30.00 -6.03
CA ASP A 45 0.95 31.21 -5.30
C ASP A 45 -0.01 31.34 -4.10
N VAL A 46 0.56 31.64 -2.94
CA VAL A 46 -0.20 31.86 -1.71
C VAL A 46 -0.57 33.34 -1.69
N THR A 47 -1.86 33.63 -1.56
CA THR A 47 -2.35 35.01 -1.39
C THR A 47 -2.85 35.20 0.04
N GLY A 48 -2.53 36.35 0.64
CA GLY A 48 -3.03 36.75 1.95
C GLY A 48 -4.49 37.18 1.92
N THR A 49 -5.00 37.61 3.08
CA THR A 49 -6.40 38.03 3.25
C THR A 49 -6.64 39.46 2.77
N LYS A 50 -5.57 40.25 2.56
CA LYS A 50 -5.65 41.58 1.95
C LYS A 50 -5.66 41.47 0.43
N GLN A 51 -6.40 42.38 -0.22
CA GLN A 51 -6.46 42.48 -1.67
C GLN A 51 -5.04 42.65 -2.25
N ASN A 52 -4.65 41.79 -3.20
CA ASN A 52 -3.32 41.75 -3.84
C ASN A 52 -2.12 41.44 -2.92
N GLU A 53 -2.33 40.83 -1.76
CA GLU A 53 -1.23 40.37 -0.91
C GLU A 53 -0.69 39.02 -1.43
N TYR A 54 0.41 39.06 -2.19
CA TYR A 54 1.13 37.86 -2.59
C TYR A 54 2.13 37.44 -1.50
N LEU A 55 2.01 36.21 -1.00
CA LEU A 55 2.83 35.67 0.10
C LEU A 55 3.94 34.73 -0.40
N GLY A 56 4.02 34.46 -1.70
CA GLY A 56 5.04 33.57 -2.28
C GLY A 56 4.52 32.23 -2.74
N CYS A 57 5.43 31.40 -3.23
CA CYS A 57 5.20 30.01 -3.56
C CYS A 57 6.40 29.17 -3.08
N SER A 58 6.34 27.85 -3.24
CA SER A 58 7.40 26.94 -2.82
C SER A 58 7.76 25.96 -3.93
N ILE A 59 9.03 25.60 -3.99
CA ILE A 59 9.55 24.55 -4.88
C ILE A 59 9.83 23.30 -4.06
N PHE A 60 9.25 22.18 -4.48
CA PHE A 60 9.52 20.87 -3.90
C PHE A 60 10.18 19.96 -4.93
N ALA A 61 11.12 19.14 -4.46
CA ALA A 61 11.59 17.97 -5.20
C ALA A 61 10.76 16.77 -4.77
N ILE A 62 10.26 16.01 -5.74
CA ILE A 62 9.46 14.82 -5.55
C ILE A 62 10.21 13.62 -6.13
N ASP A 63 10.48 12.61 -5.31
CA ASP A 63 11.14 11.36 -5.71
C ASP A 63 10.14 10.45 -6.44
N GLN A 64 10.41 10.19 -7.73
CA GLN A 64 9.49 9.42 -8.57
C GLN A 64 9.28 7.99 -8.07
N HIS A 65 10.34 7.36 -7.55
CA HIS A 65 10.29 5.98 -7.07
C HIS A 65 9.49 5.92 -5.77
N ALA A 66 9.83 6.76 -4.80
CA ALA A 66 9.15 6.82 -3.51
C ALA A 66 7.65 7.13 -3.65
N CYS A 67 7.30 8.02 -4.60
CA CYS A 67 5.91 8.34 -4.91
C CYS A 67 5.18 7.15 -5.52
N HIS A 68 5.78 6.48 -6.52
CA HIS A 68 5.13 5.34 -7.15
C HIS A 68 4.95 4.16 -6.18
N GLU A 69 5.91 3.93 -5.28
CA GLU A 69 5.75 2.96 -4.18
C GLU A 69 4.51 3.24 -3.32
N ARG A 70 4.29 4.52 -2.97
CA ARG A 70 3.12 4.95 -2.16
C ARG A 70 1.81 4.71 -2.92
N ILE A 71 1.74 5.16 -4.17
CA ILE A 71 0.56 5.00 -5.03
C ILE A 71 0.20 3.51 -5.16
N LEU A 72 1.19 2.67 -5.46
CA LEU A 72 0.99 1.23 -5.61
C LEU A 72 0.55 0.57 -4.31
N LEU A 73 1.15 0.93 -3.17
CA LEU A 73 0.76 0.38 -1.87
C LEU A 73 -0.70 0.70 -1.56
N GLU A 74 -1.13 1.95 -1.70
CA GLU A 74 -2.51 2.33 -1.37
C GLU A 74 -3.53 1.72 -2.35
N LYS A 75 -3.17 1.58 -3.63
CA LYS A 75 -3.99 0.85 -4.60
C LYS A 75 -4.14 -0.62 -4.22
N LEU A 76 -3.06 -1.28 -3.81
CA LEU A 76 -3.09 -2.67 -3.34
C LEU A 76 -3.91 -2.83 -2.05
N GLU A 77 -3.78 -1.89 -1.11
CA GLU A 77 -4.56 -1.89 0.13
C GLU A 77 -6.05 -1.66 -0.14
N SER A 78 -6.41 -0.75 -1.04
CA SER A 78 -7.79 -0.51 -1.46
C SER A 78 -8.40 -1.73 -2.13
N ASN A 79 -7.67 -2.38 -3.05
CA ASN A 79 -8.12 -3.64 -3.66
C ASN A 79 -8.37 -4.73 -2.61
N PHE A 80 -7.50 -4.83 -1.60
CA PHE A 80 -7.66 -5.75 -0.48
C PHE A 80 -8.86 -5.41 0.42
N GLU A 81 -9.13 -4.14 0.67
CA GLU A 81 -10.30 -3.67 1.44
C GLU A 81 -11.60 -4.05 0.73
N THR A 82 -11.68 -3.77 -0.57
CA THR A 82 -12.79 -4.18 -1.43
C THR A 82 -12.95 -5.69 -1.44
N ALA A 83 -11.83 -6.44 -1.48
CA ALA A 83 -11.81 -7.89 -1.38
C ALA A 83 -12.49 -8.44 -0.13
N ILE A 84 -12.45 -7.72 0.99
CA ILE A 84 -13.12 -8.12 2.23
C ILE A 84 -14.60 -7.69 2.21
N ALA A 85 -14.87 -6.45 1.80
CA ALA A 85 -16.19 -5.83 1.85
C ALA A 85 -17.22 -6.47 0.90
N SER A 86 -16.79 -6.93 -0.29
CA SER A 86 -17.66 -7.51 -1.33
C SER A 86 -18.23 -8.88 -0.96
N SER A 87 -19.10 -8.93 0.04
CA SER A 87 -19.80 -10.14 0.50
C SER A 87 -20.90 -10.62 -0.46
N LYS A 88 -21.27 -9.81 -1.46
CA LYS A 88 -22.28 -10.08 -2.48
C LYS A 88 -21.65 -9.90 -3.85
N HIS A 89 -21.97 -10.82 -4.77
CA HIS A 89 -21.45 -11.00 -6.14
C HIS A 89 -20.36 -12.06 -6.31
N THR A 90 -20.91 -13.25 -6.55
CA THR A 90 -20.44 -14.33 -7.41
C THR A 90 -19.86 -13.85 -8.74
N SER A 91 -18.55 -13.57 -8.75
CA SER A 91 -17.66 -13.83 -9.87
C SER A 91 -16.25 -13.59 -9.37
N ALA A 92 -15.53 -14.69 -9.16
CA ALA A 92 -14.19 -14.77 -8.61
C ALA A 92 -13.15 -14.15 -9.57
N ALA A 93 -13.20 -12.83 -9.76
CA ALA A 93 -12.04 -12.12 -10.25
C ALA A 93 -11.00 -12.20 -9.13
N GLU A 94 -10.00 -13.07 -9.29
CA GLU A 94 -8.86 -13.15 -8.39
C GLU A 94 -8.24 -11.75 -8.28
N ILE A 95 -8.37 -11.12 -7.11
CA ILE A 95 -7.97 -9.72 -6.88
C ILE A 95 -6.44 -9.57 -6.95
N PHE A 96 -5.74 -10.69 -6.75
CA PHE A 96 -4.32 -10.81 -6.89
C PHE A 96 -4.01 -11.91 -7.90
N PRO A 97 -3.01 -11.74 -8.77
CA PRO A 97 -2.45 -12.84 -9.53
C PRO A 97 -2.09 -13.98 -8.58
N THR A 98 -2.49 -15.20 -8.89
CA THR A 98 -2.19 -16.39 -8.10
C THR A 98 -1.04 -17.19 -8.72
N THR A 99 -0.37 -17.98 -7.90
CA THR A 99 0.60 -18.98 -8.33
C THR A 99 0.31 -20.29 -7.64
N THR A 100 0.54 -21.39 -8.36
CA THR A 100 0.47 -22.73 -7.81
C THR A 100 1.61 -22.95 -6.83
N VAL A 101 1.33 -23.61 -5.72
CA VAL A 101 2.30 -24.02 -4.70
C VAL A 101 1.96 -25.44 -4.22
N ASN A 102 2.93 -26.11 -3.60
CA ASN A 102 2.69 -27.33 -2.85
C ASN A 102 3.06 -27.08 -1.38
N LEU A 103 2.11 -26.56 -0.61
CA LEU A 103 2.35 -26.18 0.78
C LEU A 103 1.42 -26.95 1.72
N GLU A 104 2.00 -27.73 2.64
CA GLU A 104 1.27 -28.36 3.73
C GLU A 104 1.36 -27.53 5.00
N ILE A 105 0.20 -27.13 5.53
CA ILE A 105 0.11 -26.37 6.78
C ILE A 105 -0.52 -27.27 7.84
N LYS A 106 0.27 -27.62 8.86
CA LYS A 106 -0.24 -28.29 10.07
C LYS A 106 -1.03 -27.30 10.92
N TYR A 107 -2.30 -27.58 11.21
CA TYR A 107 -3.16 -26.72 12.03
C TYR A 107 -3.52 -27.45 13.32
N PRO A 108 -3.04 -27.02 14.50
CA PRO A 108 -3.42 -27.65 15.76
C PRO A 108 -4.91 -27.44 16.01
N LEU A 109 -5.64 -28.55 16.11
CA LEU A 109 -7.07 -28.62 16.35
C LEU A 109 -7.45 -27.95 17.67
N SER A 110 -8.16 -26.83 17.59
CA SER A 110 -9.06 -26.36 18.66
C SER A 110 -10.31 -25.70 18.07
N MET A 111 -10.70 -26.10 16.85
CA MET A 111 -11.93 -25.64 16.23
C MET A 111 -12.89 -26.82 16.04
N THR A 112 -14.16 -26.59 16.34
CA THR A 112 -15.16 -27.65 16.35
C THR A 112 -15.42 -28.20 14.94
N PRO A 113 -15.73 -29.51 14.80
CA PRO A 113 -15.93 -30.16 13.50
C PRO A 113 -16.93 -29.48 12.56
N SER A 114 -17.93 -28.80 13.12
CA SER A 114 -19.03 -28.13 12.41
C SER A 114 -18.58 -26.93 11.54
N GLN A 115 -17.41 -26.35 11.81
CA GLN A 115 -16.91 -25.16 11.09
C GLN A 115 -16.01 -25.49 9.87
N ARG A 116 -15.66 -26.77 9.65
CA ARG A 116 -14.53 -27.15 8.78
C ARG A 116 -14.81 -27.16 7.27
N ASN A 117 -16.06 -27.21 6.84
CA ASN A 117 -16.42 -27.39 5.41
C ASN A 117 -17.61 -26.51 4.97
N SER A 118 -17.69 -25.24 5.42
CA SER A 118 -18.66 -24.34 4.77
C SER A 118 -18.12 -23.87 3.42
N THR A 119 -18.90 -24.06 2.35
CA THR A 119 -18.64 -23.47 1.02
C THR A 119 -18.33 -21.97 1.12
N LYS A 120 -18.90 -21.30 2.13
CA LYS A 120 -18.62 -19.90 2.48
C LYS A 120 -17.15 -19.63 2.81
N ILE A 121 -16.49 -20.45 3.63
CA ILE A 121 -15.06 -20.28 3.96
C ILE A 121 -14.20 -20.55 2.72
N LYS A 122 -14.52 -21.60 1.94
CA LYS A 122 -13.80 -21.90 0.70
C LYS A 122 -13.87 -20.75 -0.30
N ASN A 123 -15.06 -20.17 -0.49
CA ASN A 123 -15.26 -19.00 -1.34
C ASN A 123 -14.54 -17.76 -0.79
N MET A 124 -14.54 -17.57 0.54
CA MET A 124 -13.80 -16.48 1.18
C MET A 124 -12.29 -16.59 0.92
N MET A 125 -11.69 -17.77 1.12
CA MET A 125 -10.27 -18.01 0.86
C MET A 125 -9.92 -17.78 -0.62
N ALA A 126 -10.76 -18.28 -1.53
CA ALA A 126 -10.56 -18.12 -2.97
C ALA A 126 -10.60 -16.65 -3.42
N ARG A 127 -11.41 -15.78 -2.79
CA ARG A 127 -11.40 -14.32 -3.06
C ARG A 127 -10.05 -13.68 -2.78
N PHE A 128 -9.29 -14.23 -1.84
CA PHE A 128 -7.93 -13.80 -1.53
C PHE A 128 -6.86 -14.59 -2.28
N GLY A 129 -7.24 -15.38 -3.30
CA GLY A 129 -6.33 -16.20 -4.09
C GLY A 129 -5.72 -17.38 -3.34
N ILE A 130 -6.29 -17.76 -2.18
CA ILE A 130 -5.85 -18.93 -1.40
C ILE A 130 -6.78 -20.09 -1.73
N HIS A 131 -6.24 -21.11 -2.38
CA HIS A 131 -6.96 -22.33 -2.71
C HIS A 131 -6.31 -23.50 -1.99
N TYR A 132 -7.13 -24.36 -1.41
CA TYR A 132 -6.69 -25.56 -0.72
C TYR A 132 -7.51 -26.76 -1.17
N LYS A 133 -6.92 -27.95 -1.02
CA LYS A 133 -7.58 -29.25 -1.22
C LYS A 133 -7.91 -29.87 0.15
N GLY A 134 -8.93 -30.73 0.15
CA GLY A 134 -9.36 -31.45 1.34
C GLY A 134 -10.20 -30.61 2.30
N SER A 135 -10.34 -31.13 3.52
CA SER A 135 -11.04 -30.47 4.63
C SER A 135 -10.05 -29.62 5.44
N LEU A 136 -10.53 -28.56 6.09
CA LEU A 136 -9.71 -27.79 7.04
C LEU A 136 -9.56 -28.56 8.37
N SER A 137 -8.86 -29.70 8.33
CA SER A 137 -8.51 -30.54 9.47
C SER A 137 -7.08 -30.24 9.96
N ASP A 138 -6.41 -31.24 10.51
CA ASP A 138 -5.09 -31.18 11.14
C ASP A 138 -4.00 -30.76 10.17
N THR A 139 -4.17 -31.07 8.88
CA THR A 139 -3.24 -30.66 7.81
C THR A 139 -4.04 -30.18 6.61
N VAL A 140 -3.64 -29.03 6.07
CA VAL A 140 -4.27 -28.41 4.91
C VAL A 140 -3.26 -28.30 3.78
N SER A 141 -3.58 -28.87 2.62
CA SER A 141 -2.78 -28.75 1.41
C SER A 141 -3.21 -27.52 0.62
N VAL A 142 -2.44 -26.44 0.75
CA VAL A 142 -2.62 -25.21 -0.02
C VAL A 142 -1.99 -25.40 -1.40
N ILE A 143 -2.80 -25.20 -2.44
CA ILE A 143 -2.44 -25.45 -3.85
C ILE A 143 -2.25 -24.17 -4.66
N LYS A 144 -2.86 -23.05 -4.23
CA LYS A 144 -2.63 -21.74 -4.82
C LYS A 144 -2.60 -20.68 -3.74
N VAL A 145 -1.76 -19.68 -3.93
CA VAL A 145 -1.65 -18.49 -3.11
C VAL A 145 -1.48 -17.26 -4.01
N PRO A 146 -1.75 -16.03 -3.53
CA PRO A 146 -1.31 -14.84 -4.23
C PRO A 146 0.18 -14.91 -4.57
N ALA A 147 0.54 -14.54 -5.80
CA ALA A 147 1.90 -14.57 -6.33
C ALA A 147 2.91 -13.78 -5.48
N MET A 148 2.46 -12.90 -4.59
CA MET A 148 3.33 -12.22 -3.63
C MET A 148 3.90 -13.12 -2.51
N PHE A 149 3.29 -14.30 -2.27
CA PHE A 149 3.73 -15.26 -1.25
C PHE A 149 4.71 -16.30 -1.77
N ALA A 150 4.95 -16.35 -3.10
CA ALA A 150 5.81 -17.34 -3.71
C ALA A 150 6.64 -16.75 -4.86
N THR A 151 7.77 -17.36 -5.14
CA THR A 151 8.63 -17.04 -6.28
C THR A 151 9.05 -18.36 -6.90
N ASN A 152 8.86 -18.52 -8.21
CA ASN A 152 9.13 -19.76 -8.94
C ASN A 152 8.43 -20.99 -8.32
N GLY A 153 7.20 -20.82 -7.82
CA GLY A 153 6.42 -21.89 -7.18
C GLY A 153 6.84 -22.22 -5.74
N CYS A 154 7.91 -21.63 -5.21
CA CYS A 154 8.38 -21.81 -3.83
C CYS A 154 7.90 -20.68 -2.93
N ILE A 155 7.47 -21.00 -1.70
CA ILE A 155 7.03 -20.02 -0.70
C ILE A 155 8.21 -19.16 -0.26
N VAL A 156 8.05 -17.84 -0.27
CA VAL A 156 9.11 -16.92 0.19
C VAL A 156 9.30 -17.04 1.71
N SER A 157 10.50 -16.76 2.21
CA SER A 157 10.78 -16.84 3.66
C SER A 157 9.76 -16.04 4.48
N GLY A 158 9.21 -16.68 5.52
CA GLY A 158 8.19 -16.09 6.39
C GLY A 158 6.75 -16.07 5.85
N ALA A 159 6.52 -16.35 4.54
CA ALA A 159 5.18 -16.36 3.97
C ALA A 159 4.32 -17.51 4.50
N GLU A 160 4.88 -18.68 4.82
CA GLU A 160 4.12 -19.79 5.40
C GLU A 160 3.42 -19.36 6.70
N ASN A 161 4.15 -18.72 7.63
CA ASN A 161 3.56 -18.26 8.89
C ASN A 161 2.47 -17.23 8.66
N SER A 162 2.63 -16.36 7.67
CA SER A 162 1.60 -15.38 7.29
C SER A 162 0.37 -16.04 6.68
N ILE A 163 0.53 -17.02 5.78
CA ILE A 163 -0.59 -17.80 5.22
C ILE A 163 -1.31 -18.56 6.34
N ARG A 164 -0.56 -19.19 7.26
CA ARG A 164 -1.12 -19.89 8.43
C ARG A 164 -1.94 -18.95 9.31
N LYS A 165 -1.40 -17.76 9.62
CA LYS A 165 -2.13 -16.71 10.36
C LYS A 165 -3.36 -16.24 9.59
N PHE A 166 -3.25 -16.05 8.27
CA PHE A 166 -4.35 -15.64 7.41
C PHE A 166 -5.51 -16.63 7.46
N ILE A 167 -5.20 -17.93 7.30
CA ILE A 167 -6.19 -19.00 7.40
C ILE A 167 -6.85 -19.01 8.78
N LYS A 168 -6.04 -18.94 9.85
CA LYS A 168 -6.54 -18.86 11.24
C LYS A 168 -7.48 -17.67 11.43
N THR A 169 -7.12 -16.50 10.93
CA THR A 169 -7.92 -15.27 11.08
C THR A 169 -9.26 -15.38 10.36
N ILE A 170 -9.31 -15.95 9.15
CA ILE A 170 -10.58 -16.19 8.44
C ILE A 170 -11.44 -17.21 9.19
N LEU A 171 -10.84 -18.27 9.73
CA LEU A 171 -11.60 -19.25 10.51
C LEU A 171 -12.21 -18.67 11.79
N LEU A 172 -11.47 -17.79 12.49
CA LEU A 172 -11.92 -17.18 13.74
C LEU A 172 -12.97 -16.07 13.53
N TYR A 173 -12.80 -15.23 12.51
CA TYR A 173 -13.59 -14.00 12.35
C TYR A 173 -14.45 -13.95 11.08
N GLY A 174 -14.20 -14.84 10.11
CA GLY A 174 -14.79 -14.76 8.77
C GLY A 174 -16.32 -14.86 8.71
N THR A 175 -16.95 -15.38 9.76
CA THR A 175 -18.42 -15.48 9.88
C THR A 175 -19.00 -14.69 11.04
N THR A 176 -18.17 -14.11 11.90
CA THR A 176 -18.59 -13.54 13.20
C THR A 176 -18.32 -12.05 13.31
N ASP A 177 -17.21 -11.54 12.77
CA ASP A 177 -16.78 -10.16 12.98
C ASP A 177 -15.93 -9.65 11.80
N THR A 178 -16.59 -9.01 10.83
CA THR A 178 -15.94 -8.46 9.62
C THR A 178 -14.94 -7.35 9.94
N ASN A 179 -15.15 -6.59 11.02
CA ASN A 179 -14.26 -5.50 11.41
C ASN A 179 -12.94 -6.05 11.96
N LYS A 180 -13.00 -7.02 12.89
CA LYS A 180 -11.81 -7.71 13.40
C LYS A 180 -11.09 -8.47 12.30
N LEU A 181 -11.83 -9.14 11.42
CA LEU A 181 -11.27 -9.79 10.23
C LEU A 181 -10.45 -8.80 9.41
N THR A 182 -11.04 -7.64 9.06
CA THR A 182 -10.39 -6.61 8.24
C THR A 182 -9.10 -6.11 8.88
N ILE A 183 -9.14 -5.75 10.17
CA ILE A 183 -7.98 -5.23 10.90
C ILE A 183 -6.86 -6.27 10.98
N ALA A 184 -7.20 -7.51 11.32
CA ALA A 184 -6.22 -8.59 11.48
C ALA A 184 -5.60 -8.98 10.14
N LEU A 185 -6.40 -9.14 9.09
CA LEU A 185 -5.90 -9.51 7.78
C LEU A 185 -5.02 -8.40 7.17
N LYS A 186 -5.40 -7.13 7.29
CA LYS A 186 -4.56 -5.99 6.86
C LYS A 186 -3.16 -6.06 7.45
N LYS A 187 -3.03 -6.35 8.76
CA LYS A 187 -1.73 -6.48 9.44
C LYS A 187 -0.89 -7.63 8.86
N ILE A 188 -1.52 -8.75 8.50
CA ILE A 188 -0.84 -9.93 7.95
C ILE A 188 -0.35 -9.66 6.53
N VAL A 189 -1.16 -9.02 5.68
CA VAL A 189 -0.84 -8.86 4.25
C VAL A 189 0.04 -7.65 3.96
N ARG A 190 -0.02 -6.59 4.79
CA ARG A 190 0.67 -5.32 4.52
C ARG A 190 2.16 -5.46 4.17
N PRO A 191 2.98 -6.29 4.86
CA PRO A 191 4.39 -6.47 4.47
C PRO A 191 4.58 -7.01 3.04
N PHE A 192 3.68 -7.88 2.59
CA PHE A 192 3.72 -8.43 1.23
C PHE A 192 3.25 -7.40 0.19
N LEU A 193 2.26 -6.56 0.56
CA LEU A 193 1.82 -5.45 -0.29
C LEU A 193 2.93 -4.39 -0.44
N GLN A 194 3.65 -4.08 0.64
CA GLN A 194 4.83 -3.20 0.62
C GLN A 194 5.93 -3.76 -0.29
N LEU A 195 6.30 -5.04 -0.10
CA LEU A 195 7.30 -5.70 -0.94
C LEU A 195 6.89 -5.70 -2.42
N ARG A 196 5.61 -5.96 -2.70
CA ARG A 196 5.09 -5.95 -4.06
C ARG A 196 5.16 -4.54 -4.67
N ALA A 197 4.66 -3.53 -3.94
CA ALA A 197 4.73 -2.14 -4.38
C ALA A 197 6.17 -1.71 -4.70
N CYS A 198 7.13 -2.08 -3.85
CA CYS A 198 8.56 -1.84 -4.08
C CYS A 198 9.07 -2.46 -5.38
N ARG A 199 8.77 -3.75 -5.60
CA ARG A 199 9.27 -4.51 -6.75
C ARG A 199 8.65 -4.09 -8.08
N THR A 200 7.45 -3.53 -8.07
CA THR A 200 6.72 -3.10 -9.27
C THR A 200 6.74 -1.59 -9.48
N ALA A 201 7.33 -0.82 -8.56
CA ALA A 201 7.47 0.62 -8.71
C ALA A 201 8.43 0.96 -9.85
N ILE A 202 8.28 2.19 -10.35
CA ILE A 202 9.20 2.82 -11.30
C ILE A 202 10.57 2.84 -10.61
N ARG A 203 11.63 2.47 -11.31
CA ARG A 203 12.97 2.41 -10.74
C ARG A 203 13.63 3.79 -10.80
N PHE A 204 14.66 3.93 -10.00
CA PHE A 204 15.55 5.08 -10.08
C PHE A 204 16.22 5.11 -11.46
N GLY A 205 16.16 6.25 -12.15
CA GLY A 205 16.71 6.46 -13.49
C GLY A 205 15.77 6.10 -14.64
N ASP A 206 14.62 5.47 -14.37
CA ASP A 206 13.63 5.17 -15.40
C ASP A 206 13.08 6.50 -15.96
N PRO A 207 13.17 6.75 -17.28
CA PRO A 207 12.71 8.01 -17.86
C PRO A 207 11.18 8.08 -17.84
N LEU A 208 10.64 9.26 -17.49
CA LEU A 208 9.23 9.57 -17.57
C LEU A 208 8.98 10.74 -18.51
N ASP A 209 8.01 10.59 -19.40
CA ASP A 209 7.55 11.68 -20.25
C ASP A 209 6.80 12.76 -19.43
N LYS A 210 6.42 13.85 -20.07
CA LYS A 210 5.74 14.97 -19.38
C LYS A 210 4.37 14.56 -18.84
N SER A 211 3.64 13.72 -19.57
CA SER A 211 2.31 13.23 -19.19
C SER A 211 2.38 12.23 -18.03
N GLU A 212 3.38 11.34 -18.05
CA GLU A 212 3.63 10.35 -17.00
C GLU A 212 4.00 11.03 -15.68
N ARG A 213 4.88 12.05 -15.73
CA ARG A 213 5.22 12.85 -14.54
C ARG A 213 3.99 13.51 -13.94
N ARG A 214 3.15 14.17 -14.77
CA ARG A 214 1.91 14.80 -14.29
C ARG A 214 0.97 13.78 -13.67
N LYS A 215 0.75 12.66 -14.35
CA LYS A 215 -0.08 11.56 -13.85
C LYS A 215 0.42 11.04 -12.51
N LEU A 216 1.73 10.88 -12.34
CA LEU A 216 2.32 10.42 -11.07
C LEU A 216 2.02 11.40 -9.93
N ILE A 217 2.15 12.71 -10.16
CA ILE A 217 1.81 13.72 -9.14
C ILE A 217 0.29 13.73 -8.86
N ASP A 218 -0.55 13.56 -9.88
CA ASP A 218 -2.01 13.47 -9.70
C ASP A 218 -2.41 12.26 -8.88
N GLU A 219 -1.88 11.08 -9.21
CA GLU A 219 -2.12 9.85 -8.44
C GLU A 219 -1.61 9.97 -7.01
N LEU A 220 -0.43 10.58 -6.80
CA LEU A 220 0.09 10.87 -5.47
C LEU A 220 -0.87 11.78 -4.69
N SER A 221 -1.41 12.82 -5.32
CA SER A 221 -2.35 13.75 -4.67
C SER A 221 -3.64 13.08 -4.18
N ASN A 222 -4.00 11.92 -4.72
CA ASN A 222 -5.16 11.15 -4.29
C ASN A 222 -4.84 10.15 -3.17
N CYS A 223 -3.57 9.99 -2.79
CA CYS A 223 -3.17 9.11 -1.71
C CYS A 223 -3.51 9.71 -0.33
N ARG A 224 -3.86 8.84 0.62
CA ARG A 224 -4.09 9.18 2.03
C ARG A 224 -2.80 9.64 2.72
N LEU A 225 -1.64 9.06 2.35
CA LEU A 225 -0.34 9.35 2.96
C LEU A 225 0.71 9.70 1.90
N PRO A 226 0.51 10.80 1.14
CA PRO A 226 1.33 11.11 -0.04
C PRO A 226 2.78 11.48 0.28
N PHE A 227 3.07 11.86 1.53
CA PHE A 227 4.38 12.38 1.95
C PHE A 227 5.34 11.32 2.49
N GLN A 228 4.96 10.04 2.40
CA GLN A 228 5.81 8.91 2.80
C GLN A 228 5.67 7.74 1.82
N CYS A 229 6.76 7.07 1.47
CA CYS A 229 6.74 5.91 0.58
C CYS A 229 6.14 4.68 1.29
N ALA A 230 6.12 3.52 0.62
CA ALA A 230 5.63 2.27 1.20
C ALA A 230 6.38 1.85 2.49
N HIS A 231 7.64 2.29 2.62
CA HIS A 231 8.55 1.98 3.73
C HIS A 231 8.71 3.13 4.74
N GLY A 232 8.02 4.25 4.55
CA GLY A 232 8.07 5.40 5.46
C GLY A 232 9.15 6.44 5.16
N ARG A 233 9.88 6.33 4.04
CA ARG A 233 10.80 7.39 3.59
C ARG A 233 10.00 8.59 3.06
N PRO A 234 10.46 9.84 3.21
CA PRO A 234 9.80 10.99 2.60
C PRO A 234 9.71 10.84 1.08
N THR A 235 8.58 11.25 0.50
CA THR A 235 8.41 11.28 -0.98
C THR A 235 8.80 12.62 -1.59
N CYS A 236 8.85 13.68 -0.78
CA CYS A 236 9.17 15.01 -1.23
C CYS A 236 9.99 15.78 -0.18
N VAL A 237 10.77 16.75 -0.66
CA VAL A 237 11.56 17.67 0.16
C VAL A 237 11.35 19.09 -0.35
N LEU A 238 11.22 20.05 0.57
CA LEU A 238 11.19 21.48 0.25
C LEU A 238 12.59 21.92 -0.20
N LEU A 239 12.71 22.45 -1.42
CA LEU A 239 13.98 23.00 -1.91
C LEU A 239 14.11 24.49 -1.61
N ALA A 240 13.04 25.26 -1.88
CA ALA A 240 13.08 26.70 -1.74
C ALA A 240 11.68 27.28 -1.47
N LYS A 241 11.64 28.35 -0.68
CA LYS A 241 10.50 29.27 -0.62
C LYS A 241 10.83 30.45 -1.54
N LEU A 242 9.94 30.75 -2.47
CA LEU A 242 10.05 31.89 -3.37
C LEU A 242 9.18 33.01 -2.80
N PRO A 243 9.77 34.05 -2.16
CA PRO A 243 9.01 35.15 -1.60
C PRO A 243 8.36 36.00 -2.71
N LYS A 244 7.53 36.97 -2.29
CA LYS A 244 7.14 38.08 -3.16
C LYS A 244 8.41 38.75 -3.70
N PHE A 245 8.48 38.96 -5.00
CA PHE A 245 9.42 39.94 -5.54
C PHE A 245 8.85 41.31 -5.22
N ASP A 246 9.60 42.10 -4.44
CA ASP A 246 9.30 43.51 -4.16
C ASP A 246 9.38 44.34 -5.45
#